data_AF-A0A9N9ALD1-F1
#
_entry.id   AF-A0A9N9ALD1-F1
#
_cell.length_a   1.000
_cell.length_b   1.000
_cell.length_c   1.000
_cell.angle_alpha   90.00
_cell.angle_beta   90.00
_cell.angle_gamma   90.00
#
_symmetry.space_group_name_H-M   'P 1'
#
loop_
_entity.id
_entity.type
_entity.pdbx_description
1 polymer ?
#
loop_
_entity_poly.entity_id
_entity_poly.type
_entity_poly.pdbx_seq_one_letter_code
_entity_poly.pdbx_strand_id
1 'polypeptide(L)'
;MSTASPINRARVLHLYRSFLKAGDKFSNYNFRDYVKRRARDAFKEAKNETDLTSIKRLVEKAETELAIVQRQSQLSQLYGAEKLVVEDWEGSGKKSRIREHGPN
;
A
#
# COMPACT_ATOMS: atom_id res chain seq x y z
N MET A 1 18.65 23.43 12.03
CA MET A 1 19.03 22.33 11.12
C MET A 1 18.33 21.06 11.61
N SER A 2 17.42 20.49 10.81
CA SER A 2 16.70 19.27 11.20
C SER A 2 17.66 18.08 11.12
N THR A 3 18.07 17.51 12.25
CA THR A 3 18.93 16.34 12.27
C THR A 3 18.14 15.14 11.75
N ALA A 4 18.58 14.57 10.63
CA ALA A 4 17.93 13.37 10.08
C ALA A 4 17.98 12.26 11.14
N SER A 5 16.80 11.77 11.56
CA SER A 5 16.70 10.71 12.56
C SER A 5 17.51 9.49 12.09
N PRO A 6 18.34 8.87 12.93
CA PRO A 6 19.20 7.77 12.52
C PRO A 6 18.39 6.65 11.86
N ILE A 7 18.90 6.11 10.75
CA ILE A 7 18.25 4.98 10.09
C ILE A 7 18.34 3.77 11.03
N ASN A 8 17.19 3.37 11.53
CA ASN A 8 17.03 2.23 12.41
C ASN A 8 15.77 1.45 12.01
N ARG A 9 15.58 0.29 12.63
CA ARG A 9 14.43 -0.58 12.36
C ARG A 9 13.09 0.16 12.52
N ALA A 10 12.96 1.03 13.52
CA ALA A 10 11.72 1.77 13.75
C ALA A 10 11.41 2.75 12.60
N ARG A 11 12.41 3.48 12.09
CA ARG A 11 12.25 4.37 10.93
C ARG A 11 11.82 3.61 9.68
N VAL A 12 12.46 2.47 9.40
CA VAL A 12 12.10 1.62 8.24
C VAL A 12 10.67 1.07 8.36
N LEU A 13 10.28 0.60 9.55
CA LEU A 13 8.91 0.12 9.78
C LEU A 13 7.88 1.25 9.70
N HIS A 14 8.22 2.45 10.17
CA HIS A 14 7.36 3.61 10.01
C HIS A 14 7.15 3.93 8.53
N LEU A 15 8.23 3.95 7.74
CA LEU A 15 8.18 4.21 6.30
C LEU A 15 7.29 3.18 5.58
N TYR A 16 7.48 1.89 5.88
CA TYR A 16 6.64 0.82 5.35
C TYR A 16 5.15 1.01 5.67
N ARG A 17 4.80 1.30 6.94
CA ARG A 17 3.41 1.55 7.33
C ARG A 17 2.84 2.78 6.64
N SER A 18 3.64 3.81 6.41
CA SER A 18 3.24 5.01 5.67
C SER A 18 2.90 4.69 4.21
N PHE A 19 3.64 3.79 3.55
CA PHE A 19 3.26 3.28 2.22
C PHE A 19 1.92 2.55 2.23
N LEU A 20 1.70 1.64 3.18
CA LEU A 20 0.43 0.91 3.27
C LEU A 20 -0.74 1.87 3.48
N LYS A 21 -0.60 2.83 4.40
CA LYS A 21 -1.61 3.84 4.70
C LYS A 21 -1.88 4.78 3.51
N ALA A 22 -0.85 5.11 2.73
CA ALA A 22 -1.02 5.90 1.51
C ALA A 22 -1.69 5.07 0.39
N GLY A 23 -1.32 3.79 0.26
CA GLY A 23 -1.97 2.83 -0.65
C GLY A 23 -3.47 2.66 -0.38
N ASP A 24 -3.87 2.61 0.89
CA ASP A 24 -5.28 2.52 1.30
C ASP A 24 -6.14 3.70 0.85
N LYS A 25 -5.53 4.86 0.57
CA LYS A 25 -6.23 6.08 0.19
C LYS A 25 -6.63 6.12 -1.28
N PHE A 26 -6.08 5.24 -2.13
CA PHE A 26 -6.48 5.17 -3.53
C PHE A 26 -7.94 4.70 -3.64
N SER A 27 -8.71 5.41 -4.45
CA SER A 27 -10.12 5.07 -4.73
C SER A 27 -10.22 3.76 -5.50
N ASN A 28 -9.38 3.58 -6.52
CA ASN A 28 -9.34 2.38 -7.35
C ASN A 28 -8.59 1.23 -6.67
N TYR A 29 -9.25 0.07 -6.55
CA TYR A 29 -8.74 -1.18 -6.01
C TYR A 29 -7.39 -1.59 -6.60
N ASN A 30 -7.22 -1.50 -7.92
CA ASN A 30 -6.00 -1.95 -8.58
C ASN A 30 -4.78 -1.16 -8.10
N PHE A 31 -4.93 0.16 -7.91
CA PHE A 31 -3.87 1.01 -7.38
C PHE A 31 -3.63 0.76 -5.90
N ARG A 32 -4.69 0.59 -5.10
CA ARG A 32 -4.58 0.23 -3.67
C ARG A 32 -3.78 -1.05 -3.48
N ASP A 33 -4.11 -2.10 -4.22
CA ASP A 33 -3.45 -3.40 -4.13
C ASP A 33 -2.03 -3.37 -4.71
N TYR A 34 -1.84 -2.69 -5.84
CA TYR A 34 -0.52 -2.55 -6.45
C TYR A 34 0.45 -1.86 -5.51
N VAL A 35 0.07 -0.72 -4.91
CA VAL A 35 0.94 0.03 -3.99
C VAL A 35 1.32 -0.83 -2.78
N LYS A 36 0.36 -1.55 -2.19
CA LYS A 36 0.62 -2.45 -1.06
C LYS A 36 1.55 -3.60 -1.44
N ARG A 37 1.31 -4.23 -2.59
CA ARG A 37 2.14 -5.34 -3.08
C ARG A 37 3.56 -4.86 -3.37
N ARG A 38 3.71 -3.78 -4.13
CA ARG A 38 5.01 -3.19 -4.47
C ARG A 38 5.80 -2.79 -3.23
N ALA A 39 5.15 -2.19 -2.23
CA ALA A 39 5.79 -1.86 -0.96
C ALA A 39 6.24 -3.12 -0.20
N ARG A 40 5.42 -4.17 -0.13
CA ARG A 40 5.83 -5.44 0.49
C ARG A 40 7.05 -6.03 -0.20
N ASP A 41 7.02 -6.10 -1.53
CA ASP A 41 8.09 -6.70 -2.33
C ASP A 41 9.39 -5.92 -2.15
N ALA A 42 9.35 -4.59 -2.29
CA ALA A 42 10.54 -3.73 -2.13
C ALA A 42 11.19 -3.84 -0.74
N PHE A 43 10.39 -3.80 0.33
CA PHE A 43 10.92 -3.87 1.70
C PHE A 43 11.38 -5.30 2.06
N LYS A 44 10.81 -6.33 1.43
CA LYS A 44 11.25 -7.72 1.61
C LYS A 44 12.55 -7.98 0.87
N GLU A 45 12.70 -7.49 -0.36
CA GLU A 45 13.94 -7.54 -1.15
C GLU A 45 15.10 -6.86 -0.41
N ALA A 46 14.85 -5.69 0.18
CA ALA A 46 15.86 -4.93 0.92
C ALA A 46 16.13 -5.44 2.36
N LYS A 47 15.40 -6.46 2.85
CA LYS A 47 15.41 -6.86 4.26
C LYS A 47 16.79 -7.28 4.77
N ASN A 48 17.58 -7.95 3.92
CA ASN A 48 18.87 -8.54 4.29
C ASN A 48 20.05 -7.67 3.83
N GLU A 49 19.80 -6.45 3.38
CA GLU A 49 20.88 -5.52 3.03
C GLU A 49 21.66 -5.14 4.30
N THR A 50 22.98 -5.18 4.21
CA THR A 50 23.89 -4.92 5.33
C THR A 50 24.79 -3.71 5.07
N ASP A 51 24.98 -3.32 3.81
CA ASP A 51 25.76 -2.14 3.48
C ASP A 51 25.01 -0.86 3.90
N LEU A 52 25.61 -0.09 4.81
CA LEU A 52 25.05 1.15 5.33
C LEU A 52 24.83 2.20 4.24
N THR A 53 25.65 2.22 3.19
CA THR A 53 25.50 3.17 2.08
C THR A 53 24.28 2.80 1.24
N SER A 54 24.12 1.53 0.92
CA SER A 54 22.96 1.00 0.20
C SER A 54 21.66 1.18 1.00
N ILE A 55 21.68 0.92 2.32
CA ILE A 55 20.53 1.17 3.20
C ILE A 55 20.12 2.65 3.17
N LYS A 56 21.09 3.58 3.24
CA LYS A 56 20.80 5.03 3.16
C LYS A 56 20.10 5.38 1.84
N ARG A 57 20.65 4.92 0.71
CA ARG A 57 20.06 5.16 -0.61
C ARG A 57 18.66 4.57 -0.75
N LEU A 58 18.43 3.37 -0.22
CA LEU A 58 17.13 2.71 -0.25
C LEU A 58 16.09 3.48 0.57
N VAL A 59 16.46 3.99 1.75
CA VAL A 59 15.57 4.82 2.58
C VAL A 59 15.25 6.15 1.91
N GLU A 60 16.24 6.85 1.36
CA GLU A 60 16.04 8.12 0.63
C GLU A 60 15.13 7.92 -0.60
N LYS A 61 15.35 6.84 -1.34
CA LYS A 61 14.49 6.44 -2.46
C LYS A 61 13.06 6.18 -2.00
N ALA A 62 12.90 5.41 -0.94
CA ALA A 62 11.58 5.07 -0.39
C ALA A 62 10.85 6.32 0.16
N GLU A 63 11.55 7.30 0.73
CA GLU A 63 10.96 8.58 1.14
C GLU A 63 10.46 9.40 -0.05
N THR A 64 11.24 9.43 -1.13
CA THR A 64 10.86 10.10 -2.39
C THR A 64 9.64 9.44 -3.02
N GLU A 65 9.65 8.11 -3.11
CA GLU A 65 8.52 7.32 -3.62
C GLU A 65 7.26 7.48 -2.76
N LEU A 66 7.40 7.50 -1.43
CA LEU A 66 6.27 7.72 -0.52
C LEU A 66 5.59 9.07 -0.80
N ALA A 67 6.36 10.14 -1.00
CA ALA A 67 5.82 11.45 -1.32
C ALA A 67 5.03 11.45 -2.63
N ILE A 68 5.48 10.68 -3.63
CA ILE A 68 4.74 10.48 -4.89
C ILE A 68 3.44 9.74 -4.63
N VAL A 69 3.49 8.60 -3.93
CA VAL A 69 2.30 7.79 -3.62
C VAL A 69 1.27 8.61 -2.85
N GLN A 70 1.69 9.44 -1.90
CA GLN A 70 0.80 10.32 -1.15
C GLN A 70 0.07 11.32 -2.06
N ARG A 71 0.80 12.02 -2.95
CA ARG A 71 0.18 12.95 -3.91
C ARG A 71 -0.79 12.24 -4.85
N GLN A 72 -0.37 11.09 -5.38
CA GLN A 72 -1.20 10.30 -6.30
C GLN A 72 -2.46 9.77 -5.60
N SER A 73 -2.36 9.37 -4.32
CA SER A 73 -3.53 8.97 -3.55
C SER A 73 -4.52 10.11 -3.35
N GLN A 74 -4.05 11.35 -3.15
CA GLN A 74 -4.91 12.53 -3.03
C GLN A 74 -5.57 12.87 -4.37
N LEU A 75 -4.82 12.86 -5.48
CA LEU A 75 -5.38 13.06 -6.81
C LEU A 75 -6.42 11.98 -7.15
N SER A 76 -6.14 10.72 -6.79
CA SER A 76 -7.08 9.60 -6.94
C SER A 76 -8.37 9.81 -6.13
N GLN A 77 -8.34 10.53 -5.01
CA GLN A 77 -9.54 10.87 -4.26
C GLN A 77 -10.32 12.04 -4.88
N LEU A 78 -9.63 13.04 -5.42
CA LEU A 78 -10.24 14.21 -6.05
C LEU A 78 -10.87 13.89 -7.42
N TYR A 79 -10.22 13.03 -8.19
CA TYR A 79 -10.59 12.71 -9.57
C TYR A 79 -10.91 11.21 -9.75
N GLY A 80 -11.09 10.47 -8.66
CA GLY A 80 -11.46 9.07 -8.72
C GLY A 80 -12.81 8.90 -9.41
N ALA A 81 -12.79 8.33 -10.61
CA ALA A 81 -13.99 7.95 -11.35
C ALA A 81 -14.79 6.89 -10.58
N GLU A 82 -16.01 6.61 -11.06
CA GLU A 82 -16.87 5.56 -10.53
C GLU A 82 -16.11 4.25 -10.34
N LYS A 83 -16.44 3.58 -9.23
CA LYS A 83 -15.85 2.29 -8.86
C LYS A 83 -15.94 1.30 -10.03
N LEU A 84 -14.90 0.49 -10.21
CA LEU A 84 -14.94 -0.56 -11.22
C LEU A 84 -16.05 -1.56 -10.85
N VAL A 85 -16.66 -2.23 -11.84
CA VAL A 85 -17.73 -3.22 -11.63
C VAL A 85 -17.33 -4.34 -10.64
N VAL A 86 -16.02 -4.65 -10.56
CA VAL A 86 -15.46 -5.61 -9.60
C VAL A 86 -15.49 -5.11 -8.15
N GLU A 87 -15.52 -3.80 -7.92
CA GLU A 87 -15.60 -3.17 -6.60
C GLU A 87 -17.05 -3.06 -6.08
N ASP A 88 -18.04 -3.06 -6.97
CA ASP A 88 -19.47 -3.10 -6.59
C ASP A 88 -19.87 -4.46 -6.03
N TRP A 89 -19.23 -5.54 -6.49
CA TRP A 89 -19.52 -6.89 -6.01
C TRP A 89 -19.06 -7.14 -4.56
N GLU A 90 -17.94 -6.57 -4.13
CA GLU A 90 -17.44 -6.72 -2.73
C GLU A 90 -18.32 -6.01 -1.69
N GLY A 91 -19.06 -4.97 -2.08
CA GLY A 91 -20.01 -4.27 -1.20
C GLY A 91 -21.31 -5.04 -0.95
N SER A 92 -21.61 -6.03 -1.80
CA SER A 92 -22.84 -6.83 -1.74
C SER A 92 -22.63 -8.15 -0.99
N GLY A 93 -22.03 -8.08 0.21
CA GLY A 93 -21.86 -9.22 1.11
C GLY A 93 -23.17 -9.79 1.69
N LYS A 94 -24.19 -10.08 0.87
CA LYS A 94 -25.17 -11.11 1.22
C LYS A 94 -24.51 -12.45 0.91
N LYS A 95 -23.93 -13.08 1.94
CA LYS A 95 -23.64 -14.53 1.91
C LYS A 95 -24.90 -15.24 1.46
N SER A 96 -24.98 -15.62 0.20
CA SER A 96 -25.98 -16.55 -0.31
C SER A 96 -25.70 -17.89 0.33
N ARG A 97 -26.33 -18.11 1.49
CA ARG A 97 -26.47 -19.44 2.08
C ARG A 97 -27.32 -20.24 1.12
N ILE A 98 -26.68 -20.93 0.18
CA ILE A 98 -27.31 -21.94 -0.66
C ILE A 98 -27.86 -22.98 0.32
N ARG A 99 -29.18 -22.97 0.54
CA ARG A 99 -29.86 -24.03 1.28
C ARG A 99 -29.98 -25.19 0.30
N GLU A 100 -29.19 -26.23 0.49
CA GLU A 100 -29.43 -27.51 -0.16
C GLU A 100 -30.75 -28.07 0.39
N HIS A 101 -31.79 -28.06 -0.45
CA HIS A 101 -32.95 -28.92 -0.28
C HIS A 101 -32.77 -30.09 -1.25
N GLY A 102 -32.33 -31.23 -0.73
CA GLY A 102 -32.45 -32.52 -1.41
C GLY A 102 -33.93 -32.92 -1.49
N PRO A 103 -34.36 -33.58 -2.57
CA PRO A 103 -35.75 -34.03 -2.72
C PRO A 103 -36.02 -35.23 -1.80
N ASN A 104 -37.25 -35.28 -1.30
CA ASN A 104 -37.84 -36.41 -0.59
C ASN A 104 -38.46 -37.38 -1.61
#